data_AF-A0A8S1QHX7-F1
#
_entry.id   AF-A0A8S1QHX7-F1
#
_cell.length_a   1.000
_cell.length_b   1.000
_cell.length_c   1.000
_cell.angle_alpha   90.00
_cell.angle_beta   90.00
_cell.angle_gamma   90.00
#
_symmetry.space_group_name_H-M   'P 1'
#
loop_
_entity.id
_entity.type
_entity.pdbx_description
1 polymer ?
#
loop_
_entity_poly.entity_id
_entity_poly.type
_entity_poly.pdbx_seq_one_letter_code
_entity_poly.pdbx_strand_id
1 'polypeptide(L)'
;MGCGAQKQSQGLSPQLRQKALEIFKKIDVNNSGSIDKDETQKFWKTNFAKVNTQALFNAVDFDKSGQITEDEWMAFWEIVKKSGYSDKEIFEELDNLMEGKAWVQFRKVDEFVKRDQLRKKSQVKQIVEDNSKRKSILQQDQH
;
A
#
# COMPACT_ATOMS: atom_id res chain seq x y z
N MET A 1 -17.52 15.63 -31.39
CA MET A 1 -16.31 16.05 -30.64
C MET A 1 -16.49 15.67 -29.18
N GLY A 2 -16.26 14.41 -28.84
CA GLY A 2 -16.30 13.95 -27.46
C GLY A 2 -14.92 14.08 -26.86
N CYS A 3 -14.66 15.17 -26.14
CA CYS A 3 -13.50 15.26 -25.26
C CYS A 3 -13.66 14.23 -24.14
N GLY A 4 -13.28 12.99 -24.42
CA GLY A 4 -13.02 11.99 -23.41
C GLY A 4 -11.78 12.42 -22.66
N ALA A 5 -11.96 13.26 -21.64
CA ALA A 5 -10.92 13.55 -20.66
C ALA A 5 -10.59 12.23 -19.95
N GLN A 6 -9.67 11.46 -20.53
CA GLN A 6 -8.96 10.37 -19.87
C GLN A 6 -8.25 11.02 -18.70
N LYS A 7 -8.91 10.97 -17.54
CA LYS A 7 -8.48 11.58 -16.29
C LYS A 7 -7.11 11.02 -15.97
N GLN A 8 -6.11 11.87 -16.18
CA GLN A 8 -4.69 11.55 -16.16
C GLN A 8 -4.34 10.82 -14.86
N SER A 9 -3.54 9.77 -15.04
CA SER A 9 -2.86 8.95 -14.04
C SER A 9 -2.43 9.76 -12.80
N GLN A 10 -3.26 9.73 -11.75
CA GLN A 10 -2.97 10.28 -10.42
C GLN A 10 -2.64 9.13 -9.45
N GLY A 11 -1.89 8.13 -9.95
CA GLY A 11 -1.41 6.98 -9.21
C GLY A 11 0.09 7.06 -8.93
N LEU A 12 0.63 6.01 -8.30
CA LEU A 12 2.07 5.82 -8.13
C LEU A 12 2.79 5.77 -9.48
N SER A 13 4.05 6.21 -9.50
CA SER A 13 4.89 5.99 -10.68
C SER A 13 5.11 4.48 -10.89
N PRO A 14 5.32 4.02 -12.13
CA PRO A 14 5.54 2.59 -12.41
C PRO A 14 6.71 2.00 -11.63
N GLN A 15 7.76 2.79 -11.42
CA GLN A 15 8.95 2.39 -10.65
C GLN A 15 8.62 2.15 -9.17
N LEU A 16 7.85 3.05 -8.55
CA LEU A 16 7.41 2.88 -7.16
C LEU A 16 6.49 1.68 -7.01
N ARG A 17 5.56 1.51 -7.94
CA ARG A 17 4.66 0.36 -7.96
C ARG A 17 5.44 -0.95 -8.04
N GLN A 18 6.39 -1.05 -8.96
CA GLN A 18 7.22 -2.24 -9.10
C GLN A 18 7.97 -2.54 -7.80
N LYS A 19 8.61 -1.53 -7.21
CA LYS A 19 9.39 -1.70 -5.98
C LYS A 19 8.53 -2.08 -4.77
N ALA A 20 7.36 -1.46 -4.64
CA ALA A 20 6.38 -1.81 -3.62
C ALA A 20 5.93 -3.28 -3.77
N LEU A 21 5.67 -3.73 -5.01
CA LEU A 21 5.32 -5.13 -5.28
C LEU A 21 6.47 -6.10 -4.98
N GLU A 22 7.71 -5.72 -5.29
CA GLU A 22 8.88 -6.54 -4.96
C GLU A 22 9.03 -6.75 -3.46
N ILE A 23 8.82 -5.70 -2.66
CA ILE A 23 8.85 -5.79 -1.20
C ILE A 23 7.68 -6.64 -0.71
N PHE A 24 6.49 -6.44 -1.28
CA PHE A 24 5.32 -7.24 -0.95
C PHE A 24 5.62 -8.73 -1.12
N LYS A 25 6.12 -9.14 -2.28
CA LYS A 25 6.51 -10.53 -2.58
C LYS A 25 7.66 -11.04 -1.71
N LYS A 26 8.53 -10.15 -1.23
CA LYS A 26 9.63 -10.53 -0.34
C LYS A 26 9.14 -10.85 1.08
N ILE A 27 8.06 -10.17 1.51
CA ILE A 27 7.41 -10.42 2.81
C ILE A 27 6.46 -11.62 2.70
N ASP A 28 5.66 -11.67 1.63
CA ASP A 28 4.76 -12.78 1.28
C ASP A 28 5.57 -14.00 0.79
N VAL A 29 6.18 -14.71 1.74
CA VAL A 29 7.01 -15.89 1.46
C VAL A 29 6.15 -17.04 0.93
N ASN A 30 4.88 -17.10 1.32
CA ASN A 30 3.97 -18.18 0.94
C ASN A 30 3.25 -17.92 -0.40
N ASN A 31 3.40 -16.73 -0.98
CA ASN A 31 2.74 -16.27 -2.21
C ASN A 31 1.20 -16.41 -2.16
N SER A 32 0.60 -16.16 -1.00
CA SER A 32 -0.85 -16.16 -0.82
C SER A 32 -1.51 -14.97 -1.54
N GLY A 33 -0.76 -13.91 -1.80
CA GLY A 33 -1.29 -12.62 -2.25
C GLY A 33 -1.76 -11.72 -1.11
N SER A 34 -1.50 -12.09 0.14
CA SER A 34 -1.73 -11.28 1.34
C SER A 34 -0.58 -11.44 2.34
N ILE A 35 -0.19 -10.34 2.98
CA ILE A 35 0.85 -10.35 4.01
C ILE A 35 0.21 -10.52 5.37
N ASP A 36 0.66 -11.55 6.10
CA ASP A 36 0.23 -11.82 7.46
C ASP A 36 1.18 -11.27 8.54
N LYS A 37 0.69 -11.21 9.78
CA LYS A 37 1.49 -10.79 10.94
C LYS A 37 2.68 -11.70 11.19
N ASP A 38 2.56 -12.99 10.92
CA ASP A 38 3.66 -13.95 11.07
C ASP A 38 4.75 -13.74 10.01
N GLU A 39 4.37 -13.38 8.79
CA GLU A 39 5.29 -13.14 7.69
C GLU A 39 6.11 -11.87 7.88
N THR A 40 5.45 -10.79 8.28
CA THR A 40 6.14 -9.54 8.66
C THR A 40 7.08 -9.75 9.85
N GLN A 41 6.67 -10.54 10.85
CA GLN A 41 7.56 -10.87 11.97
C GLN A 41 8.81 -11.64 11.51
N LYS A 42 8.63 -12.60 10.59
CA LYS A 42 9.73 -13.34 9.95
C LYS A 42 10.58 -12.48 9.03
N PHE A 43 10.05 -11.39 8.49
CA PHE A 43 10.81 -10.46 7.66
C PHE A 43 11.78 -9.64 8.52
N TRP A 44 11.29 -9.03 9.61
CA TRP A 44 12.13 -8.18 10.46
C TRP A 44 13.07 -8.93 11.40
N LYS A 45 12.76 -10.18 11.79
CA LYS A 45 13.58 -11.09 12.65
C LYS A 45 14.26 -10.45 13.89
N THR A 46 13.80 -9.29 14.35
CA THR A 46 14.39 -8.53 15.45
C THR A 46 13.44 -8.49 16.64
N ASN A 47 13.94 -8.10 17.81
CA ASN A 47 13.11 -7.88 19.00
C ASN A 47 11.96 -6.87 18.77
N PHE A 48 12.10 -6.00 17.77
CA PHE A 48 11.11 -4.99 17.40
C PHE A 48 10.19 -5.43 16.27
N ALA A 49 10.30 -6.67 15.77
CA ALA A 49 9.48 -7.17 14.68
C ALA A 49 7.98 -7.05 15.00
N LYS A 50 7.56 -7.39 16.23
CA LYS A 50 6.16 -7.22 16.66
C LYS A 50 5.68 -5.78 16.61
N VAL A 51 6.52 -4.83 17.00
CA VAL A 51 6.19 -3.39 17.00
C VAL A 51 6.08 -2.88 15.56
N ASN A 52 7.03 -3.25 14.70
CA ASN A 52 7.02 -2.92 13.28
C ASN A 52 5.81 -3.52 12.56
N THR A 53 5.53 -4.81 12.80
CA THR A 53 4.32 -5.48 12.29
C THR A 53 3.08 -4.71 12.72
N GLN A 54 2.90 -4.43 14.01
CA GLN A 54 1.67 -3.74 14.45
C GLN A 54 1.55 -2.33 13.85
N ALA A 55 2.65 -1.60 13.72
CA ALA A 55 2.66 -0.27 13.11
C ALA A 55 2.34 -0.31 11.61
N LEU A 56 2.88 -1.30 10.89
CA LEU A 56 2.60 -1.55 9.48
C LEU A 56 1.12 -1.86 9.27
N PHE A 57 0.57 -2.83 10.02
CA PHE A 57 -0.85 -3.19 9.93
C PHE A 57 -1.73 -1.98 10.26
N ASN A 58 -1.46 -1.25 11.33
CA ASN A 58 -2.27 -0.07 11.66
C ASN A 58 -2.27 1.01 10.57
N ALA A 59 -1.24 1.07 9.73
CA ALA A 59 -1.12 2.07 8.67
C ALA A 59 -1.73 1.60 7.34
N VAL A 60 -1.64 0.30 7.02
CA VAL A 60 -1.99 -0.25 5.70
C VAL A 60 -3.26 -1.10 5.72
N ASP A 61 -3.55 -1.81 6.82
CA ASP A 61 -4.75 -2.65 7.00
C ASP A 61 -5.97 -1.72 7.22
N PHE A 62 -6.56 -1.28 6.11
CA PHE A 62 -7.65 -0.30 6.12
C PHE A 62 -8.98 -0.95 6.53
N ASP A 63 -9.18 -2.20 6.16
CA ASP A 63 -10.38 -2.97 6.48
C ASP A 63 -10.31 -3.69 7.83
N LYS A 64 -9.13 -3.72 8.46
CA LYS A 64 -8.85 -4.43 9.71
C LYS A 64 -9.12 -5.92 9.61
N SER A 65 -8.93 -6.50 8.42
CA SER A 65 -9.02 -7.94 8.18
C SER A 65 -7.93 -8.71 8.93
N GLY A 66 -6.85 -8.02 9.31
CA GLY A 66 -5.69 -8.65 9.94
C GLY A 66 -4.70 -9.26 8.93
N GLN A 67 -4.89 -8.98 7.64
CA GLN A 67 -3.98 -9.30 6.53
C GLN A 67 -3.83 -8.06 5.66
N ILE A 68 -2.67 -7.87 5.04
CA ILE A 68 -2.47 -6.76 4.09
C ILE A 68 -2.51 -7.32 2.69
N THR A 69 -3.55 -6.98 1.93
CA THR A 69 -3.64 -7.40 0.53
C THR A 69 -2.74 -6.54 -0.37
N GLU A 70 -2.37 -7.05 -1.54
CA GLU A 70 -1.63 -6.29 -2.56
C GLU A 70 -2.36 -4.97 -2.90
N ASP A 71 -3.69 -5.00 -2.96
CA ASP A 71 -4.52 -3.85 -3.31
C ASP A 71 -4.47 -2.74 -2.25
N GLU A 72 -4.50 -3.12 -0.97
CA GLU A 72 -4.34 -2.20 0.17
C GLU A 72 -2.93 -1.64 0.25
N TRP A 73 -1.93 -2.51 0.04
CA TRP A 73 -0.53 -2.11 -0.03
C TRP A 73 -0.30 -1.04 -1.09
N MET A 74 -0.83 -1.24 -2.30
CA MET A 74 -0.76 -0.27 -3.39
C MET A 74 -1.55 1.00 -3.09
N ALA A 75 -2.75 0.87 -2.54
CA ALA A 75 -3.58 2.01 -2.15
C ALA A 75 -2.89 2.89 -1.11
N PHE A 76 -2.19 2.29 -0.14
CA PHE A 76 -1.46 3.02 0.88
C PHE A 76 -0.40 3.94 0.25
N TRP A 77 0.44 3.42 -0.64
CA TRP A 77 1.47 4.21 -1.32
C TRP A 77 0.86 5.32 -2.21
N GLU A 78 -0.32 5.10 -2.79
CA GLU A 78 -1.05 6.15 -3.52
C GLU A 78 -1.53 7.25 -2.57
N ILE A 79 -2.01 6.87 -1.38
CA ILE A 79 -2.43 7.81 -0.34
C ILE A 79 -1.22 8.58 0.20
N VAL A 80 -0.07 7.93 0.40
CA VAL A 80 1.20 8.59 0.76
C VAL A 80 1.49 9.68 -0.27
N LYS A 81 1.50 9.35 -1.57
CA LYS A 81 1.70 10.34 -2.64
C LYS A 81 0.64 11.46 -2.61
N LYS A 82 -0.64 11.12 -2.45
CA LYS A 82 -1.74 12.11 -2.35
C LYS A 82 -1.65 13.00 -1.12
N SER A 83 -1.03 12.52 -0.03
CA SER A 83 -0.82 13.30 1.19
C SER A 83 0.32 14.33 1.06
N GLY A 84 1.04 14.32 -0.07
CA GLY A 84 2.03 15.33 -0.44
C GLY A 84 3.49 14.89 -0.32
N TYR A 85 3.76 13.59 -0.24
CA TYR A 85 5.13 13.07 -0.35
C TYR A 85 5.54 12.95 -1.82
N SER A 86 6.80 13.26 -2.11
CA SER A 86 7.37 13.13 -3.44
C SER A 86 7.72 11.66 -3.77
N ASP A 87 7.78 11.35 -5.06
CA ASP A 87 8.14 9.99 -5.50
C ASP A 87 9.52 9.56 -4.99
N LYS A 88 10.46 10.50 -4.81
CA LYS A 88 11.80 10.23 -4.28
C LYS A 88 11.76 9.84 -2.81
N GLU A 89 11.03 10.57 -1.99
CA GLU A 89 10.87 10.24 -0.56
C GLU A 89 10.23 8.85 -0.42
N ILE A 90 9.16 8.57 -1.18
CA ILE A 90 8.51 7.26 -1.16
C ILE A 90 9.49 6.16 -1.57
N PHE A 91 10.31 6.40 -2.60
CA PHE A 91 11.29 5.42 -3.09
C PHE A 91 12.37 5.09 -2.06
N GLU A 92 12.87 6.10 -1.35
CA GLU A 92 13.86 5.95 -0.28
C GLU A 92 13.26 5.15 0.89
N GLU A 93 12.01 5.40 1.27
CA GLU A 93 11.32 4.62 2.31
C GLU A 93 11.09 3.17 1.91
N LEU A 94 10.72 2.92 0.64
CA LEU A 94 10.65 1.57 0.09
C LEU A 94 12.02 0.87 0.11
N ASP A 95 13.10 1.59 -0.19
CA ASP A 95 14.47 1.04 -0.16
C ASP A 95 14.86 0.61 1.26
N ASN A 96 14.62 1.50 2.22
CA ASN A 96 14.85 1.23 3.63
C ASN A 96 14.11 -0.03 4.08
N LEU A 97 12.84 -0.16 3.66
CA LEU A 97 12.04 -1.33 3.96
C LEU A 97 12.61 -2.60 3.32
N MET A 98 13.08 -2.54 2.07
CA MET A 98 13.68 -3.67 1.35
C MET A 98 14.98 -4.18 1.98
N GLU A 99 15.76 -3.26 2.57
CA GLU A 99 16.96 -3.53 3.37
C GLU A 99 16.65 -4.15 4.75
N GLY A 100 15.37 -4.19 5.15
CA GLY A 100 14.93 -4.71 6.45
C GLY A 100 14.98 -3.70 7.59
N LYS A 101 15.06 -2.39 7.29
CA LYS A 101 14.92 -1.33 8.30
C LYS A 101 13.49 -1.28 8.83
N ALA A 102 13.32 -0.69 10.01
CA ALA A 102 12.02 -0.57 10.69
C ALA A 102 10.98 0.17 9.84
N TRP A 103 9.69 -0.14 10.05
CA TRP A 103 8.58 0.52 9.37
C TRP A 103 8.50 2.00 9.76
N VAL A 104 8.31 2.87 8.76
CA VAL A 104 8.15 4.31 8.97
C VAL A 104 6.66 4.69 8.99
N GLN A 105 6.23 5.33 10.07
CA GLN A 105 4.85 5.81 10.20
C GLN A 105 4.67 7.15 9.48
N PHE A 106 3.88 7.14 8.41
CA PHE A 106 3.51 8.34 7.67
C PHE A 106 2.36 9.08 8.37
N ARG A 107 2.69 9.97 9.31
CA ARG A 107 1.68 10.72 10.09
C ARG A 107 0.64 11.45 9.24
N LYS A 108 1.04 11.99 8.08
CA LYS A 108 0.12 12.67 7.16
C LYS A 108 -0.91 11.71 6.54
N VAL A 109 -0.54 10.44 6.35
CA VAL A 109 -1.45 9.40 5.86
C VAL A 109 -2.45 9.04 6.96
N ASP A 110 -2.01 8.84 8.19
CA ASP A 110 -2.89 8.64 9.34
C ASP A 110 -3.92 9.78 9.47
N GLU A 111 -3.47 11.03 9.33
CA GLU A 111 -4.37 12.18 9.32
C GLU A 111 -5.34 12.17 8.14
N PHE A 112 -4.85 11.82 6.94
CA PHE A 112 -5.69 11.72 5.75
C PHE A 112 -6.79 10.67 5.93
N VAL A 113 -6.44 9.48 6.39
CA VAL A 113 -7.37 8.37 6.62
C VAL A 113 -8.37 8.73 7.70
N LYS A 114 -7.93 9.32 8.83
CA LYS A 114 -8.83 9.80 9.89
C LYS A 114 -9.79 10.87 9.37
N ARG A 115 -9.31 11.83 8.58
CA ARG A 115 -10.17 12.87 7.98
C ARG A 115 -11.17 12.28 6.97
N ASP A 116 -10.77 11.29 6.18
CA ASP A 116 -11.67 10.60 5.24
C ASP A 116 -12.79 9.83 5.95
N GLN A 117 -12.43 9.09 7.01
CA GLN A 117 -13.37 8.38 7.87
C GLN A 117 -14.36 9.34 8.55
N LEU A 118 -13.88 10.47 9.09
CA LEU A 118 -14.75 11.49 9.70
C LEU A 118 -15.69 12.13 8.68
N ARG A 119 -15.21 12.38 7.46
CA ARG A 119 -16.03 12.97 6.39
C ARG A 119 -16.97 11.95 5.72
N LYS A 120 -16.89 10.66 6.08
CA LYS A 120 -17.63 9.55 5.44
C LYS A 120 -17.53 9.56 3.91
N LYS A 121 -16.40 10.03 3.37
CA LYS A 121 -16.20 10.17 1.92
C LYS A 121 -15.80 8.86 1.24
N SER A 122 -15.45 7.83 2.03
CA SER A 122 -15.05 6.50 1.56
C SER A 122 -13.93 6.55 0.51
N GLN A 123 -13.11 7.60 0.51
CA GLN A 123 -12.10 7.80 -0.52
C GLN A 123 -11.00 6.74 -0.40
N VAL A 124 -10.60 6.38 0.82
CA VAL A 124 -9.65 5.27 1.05
C VAL A 124 -10.22 3.95 0.53
N LYS A 125 -11.49 3.65 0.87
CA LYS A 125 -12.18 2.44 0.40
C LYS A 125 -12.29 2.40 -1.12
N GLN A 126 -12.63 3.52 -1.76
CA GLN A 126 -12.69 3.63 -3.21
C GLN A 126 -11.33 3.37 -3.86
N ILE A 127 -10.23 3.88 -3.30
CA ILE A 127 -8.89 3.63 -3.84
C ILE A 127 -8.53 2.15 -3.76
N VAL A 128 -8.83 1.49 -2.63
CA VAL A 128 -8.61 0.05 -2.47
C VAL A 128 -9.46 -0.75 -3.46
N GLU A 129 -10.76 -0.44 -3.58
CA GLU A 129 -11.66 -1.08 -4.54
C GLU A 129 -11.23 -0.85 -6.00
N ASP A 130 -10.78 0.36 -6.34
CA ASP A 130 -10.26 0.68 -7.67
C ASP A 130 -9.01 -0.15 -7.99
N ASN A 131 -8.11 -0.35 -7.02
CA ASN A 131 -6.94 -1.20 -7.21
C ASN A 131 -7.33 -2.67 -7.41
N SER A 132 -8.25 -3.18 -6.61
CA SER A 132 -8.79 -4.54 -6.75
C SER A 132 -9.45 -4.74 -8.12
N LYS A 133 -10.25 -3.77 -8.59
CA LYS A 133 -10.87 -3.80 -9.93
C LYS A 133 -9.81 -3.75 -11.05
N ARG A 134 -8.80 -2.90 -10.94
CA ARG A 134 -7.70 -2.82 -11.92
C ARG A 134 -6.95 -4.15 -12.03
N LYS A 135 -6.70 -4.81 -10.91
CA LYS A 135 -6.09 -6.14 -10.85
C LYS A 135 -6.96 -7.18 -11.56
N SER A 136 -8.27 -7.18 -11.27
CA SER A 136 -9.22 -8.12 -11.90
C SER A 136 -9.37 -7.91 -13.41
N ILE A 137 -9.39 -6.67 -13.90
CA ILE A 137 -9.48 -6.36 -15.33
C ILE A 137 -8.25 -6.88 -16.08
N LEU A 138 -7.05 -6.67 -15.53
CA LEU A 138 -5.81 -7.16 -16.13
C LEU A 138 -5.73 -8.70 -16.19
N GLN A 139 -6.40 -9.40 -15.27
CA GLN A 139 -6.48 -10.86 -15.30
C GLN A 139 -7.53 -11.41 -16.28
N GLN A 140 -8.55 -10.61 -16.65
CA GLN A 140 -9.59 -11.04 -17.59
C GLN A 140 -9.17 -10.94 -19.07
N ASP A 141 -8.19 -10.10 -19.42
CA ASP A 141 -7.62 -9.98 -20.79
C ASP A 141 -6.64 -11.13 -21.17
N GLN A 142 -6.56 -12.18 -20.36
CA GLN A 142 -5.70 -13.36 -20.58
C GLN A 142 -6.50 -14.66 -20.76
N HIS A 143 -7.77 -14.59 -21.16
CA HIS A 143 -8.60 -15.74 -21.53
C HIS A 143 -9.27 -15.54 -22.89
#